data_AF-A0A7X7GE21-F1
#
_entry.id   AF-A0A7X7GE21-F1
#
_cell.length_a   1.000
_cell.length_b   1.000
_cell.length_c   1.000
_cell.angle_alpha   90.00
_cell.angle_beta   90.00
_cell.angle_gamma   90.00
#
_symmetry.space_group_name_H-M   'P 1'
#
loop_
_entity.id
_entity.type
_entity.pdbx_description
1 polymer ?
#
loop_
_entity_poly.entity_id
_entity_poly.type
_entity_poly.pdbx_seq_one_letter_code
_entity_poly.pdbx_strand_id
1 'polypeptide(L)'
;MSEWPPTPSPPRPHDRSGWVPTLALAAAMFGWMLVLLFVGAVTPDINLLPTGQPLEVGMGVTIFPTAGWSWGSDPSAADPDGVEAIVIQKAGVRAFFIVEPFEGSTEEFHRLSLEDLGRDLDMFEALLPVEVAVGMSQAGLRSAFRGWAQKELLEGVLASLSYRGSGISCLAFGRSGQASVILPDLEYMLQTMRLSR
;
A
#
# COMPACT_ATOMS: atom_id res chain seq x y z
N MET A 1 -27.73 93.36 3.21
CA MET A 1 -28.95 92.55 3.13
C MET A 1 -28.93 91.92 1.75
N SER A 2 -28.24 90.79 1.60
CA SER A 2 -28.72 89.42 1.87
C SER A 2 -29.71 88.95 0.82
N GLU A 3 -29.25 88.09 -0.08
CA GLU A 3 -29.95 86.87 -0.48
C GLU A 3 -28.94 85.93 -1.17
N TRP A 4 -28.63 84.83 -0.47
CA TRP A 4 -27.73 83.76 -0.91
C TRP A 4 -28.40 82.93 -2.01
N PRO A 5 -27.65 82.38 -2.99
CA PRO A 5 -28.22 81.45 -3.96
C PRO A 5 -28.63 80.13 -3.29
N PRO A 6 -29.62 79.40 -3.86
CA PRO A 6 -30.14 78.18 -3.26
C PRO A 6 -29.04 77.10 -3.15
N THR A 7 -28.96 76.49 -1.99
CA THR A 7 -28.01 75.42 -1.67
C THR A 7 -28.25 74.23 -2.60
N PRO A 8 -27.20 73.66 -3.24
CA PRO A 8 -27.36 72.43 -4.02
C PRO A 8 -27.74 71.27 -3.08
N SER A 9 -28.73 70.48 -3.49
CA SER A 9 -29.14 69.27 -2.79
C SER A 9 -27.97 68.27 -2.71
N PRO A 10 -27.84 67.50 -1.62
CA PRO A 10 -26.74 66.55 -1.49
C PRO A 10 -26.85 65.45 -2.56
N PRO A 11 -25.71 64.93 -3.06
CA PRO A 11 -25.71 63.80 -3.98
C PRO A 11 -26.32 62.58 -3.28
N ARG A 12 -27.22 61.87 -3.98
CA ARG A 12 -27.74 60.58 -3.50
C ARG A 12 -26.57 59.62 -3.27
N PRO A 13 -26.56 58.84 -2.18
CA PRO A 13 -25.51 57.85 -1.97
C PRO A 13 -25.57 56.84 -3.13
N HIS A 14 -24.45 56.69 -3.83
CA HIS A 14 -24.28 55.60 -4.79
C HIS A 14 -24.48 54.27 -4.06
N ASP A 15 -25.38 53.47 -4.61
CA ASP A 15 -25.76 52.15 -4.15
C ASP A 15 -24.52 51.24 -4.15
N ARG A 16 -23.89 51.06 -2.99
CA ARG A 16 -22.79 50.10 -2.78
C ARG A 16 -23.38 48.68 -2.65
N SER A 17 -24.05 48.21 -3.70
CA SER A 17 -24.83 46.96 -3.70
C SER A 17 -24.21 45.84 -4.56
N GLY A 18 -22.95 45.98 -4.98
CA GLY A 18 -22.30 45.03 -5.89
C GLY A 18 -21.26 44.08 -5.27
N TRP A 19 -20.77 44.35 -4.04
CA TRP A 19 -19.61 43.64 -3.48
C TRP A 19 -19.93 42.54 -2.46
N VAL A 20 -21.12 42.59 -1.85
CA VAL A 20 -21.53 41.65 -0.81
C VAL A 20 -21.86 40.24 -1.35
N PRO A 21 -22.57 40.05 -2.48
CA PRO A 21 -22.97 38.71 -2.90
C PRO A 21 -21.79 37.84 -3.36
N THR A 22 -20.78 38.44 -4.00
CA THR A 22 -19.60 37.72 -4.50
C THR A 22 -18.67 37.27 -3.38
N LEU A 23 -18.47 38.10 -2.35
CA LEU A 23 -17.67 37.75 -1.17
C LEU A 23 -18.36 36.70 -0.31
N ALA A 24 -19.68 36.78 -0.14
CA ALA A 24 -20.46 35.77 0.57
C ALA A 24 -20.40 34.40 -0.13
N LEU A 25 -20.49 34.40 -1.47
CA LEU A 25 -20.35 33.17 -2.27
C LEU A 25 -18.95 32.58 -2.16
N ALA A 26 -17.90 33.40 -2.25
CA ALA A 26 -16.51 32.94 -2.12
C ALA A 26 -16.24 32.34 -0.73
N ALA A 27 -16.72 32.98 0.34
CA ALA A 27 -16.60 32.46 1.70
C ALA A 27 -17.37 31.13 1.89
N ALA A 28 -18.56 31.01 1.30
CA ALA A 28 -19.33 29.77 1.32
C ALA A 28 -18.62 28.64 0.56
N MET A 29 -18.04 28.92 -0.62
CA MET A 29 -17.26 27.94 -1.39
C MET A 29 -16.01 27.49 -0.64
N PHE A 30 -15.28 28.43 -0.02
CA PHE A 30 -14.10 28.10 0.78
C PHE A 30 -14.44 27.30 2.03
N GLY A 31 -15.51 27.69 2.74
CA GLY A 31 -16.03 26.95 3.88
C GLY A 31 -16.46 25.54 3.48
N TRP A 32 -17.15 25.39 2.35
CA TRP A 32 -17.56 24.08 1.82
C TRP A 32 -16.36 23.23 1.42
N MET A 33 -15.38 23.81 0.73
CA MET A 33 -14.15 23.11 0.37
C MET A 33 -13.37 22.65 1.60
N LEU A 34 -13.31 23.48 2.66
CA LEU A 34 -12.66 23.14 3.92
C LEU A 34 -13.41 22.04 4.68
N VAL A 35 -14.74 22.06 4.65
CA VAL A 35 -15.58 20.96 5.16
C VAL A 35 -15.33 19.68 4.37
N LEU A 36 -15.29 19.73 3.03
CA LEU A 36 -14.98 18.55 2.21
C LEU A 36 -13.56 18.02 2.47
N LEU A 37 -12.59 18.91 2.69
CA LEU A 37 -11.22 18.55 3.07
C LEU A 37 -11.19 17.86 4.43
N PHE A 38 -11.95 18.38 5.40
CA PHE A 38 -12.03 17.81 6.74
C PHE A 38 -12.77 16.47 6.74
N VAL A 39 -13.87 16.36 5.99
CA VAL A 39 -14.63 15.11 5.81
C VAL A 39 -13.78 14.07 5.07
N GLY A 40 -13.02 14.47 4.05
CA GLY A 40 -12.06 13.59 3.35
C GLY A 40 -10.90 13.14 4.23
N ALA A 41 -10.43 13.98 5.16
CA ALA A 41 -9.37 13.61 6.11
C ALA A 41 -9.85 12.69 7.23
N VAL A 42 -11.15 12.72 7.56
CA VAL A 42 -11.75 11.96 8.67
C VAL A 42 -12.51 10.71 8.17
N THR A 43 -12.74 10.58 6.87
CA THR A 43 -13.29 9.35 6.30
C THR A 43 -12.20 8.28 6.29
N PRO A 44 -12.34 7.20 7.09
CA PRO A 44 -11.37 6.12 7.06
C PRO A 44 -11.40 5.49 5.66
N ASP A 45 -10.25 5.44 5.00
CA ASP A 45 -10.11 4.64 3.79
C ASP A 45 -10.31 3.18 4.19
N ILE A 46 -11.45 2.61 3.80
CA ILE A 46 -11.85 1.25 4.13
C ILE A 46 -10.87 0.19 3.60
N ASN A 47 -10.01 0.57 2.66
CA ASN A 47 -8.98 -0.31 2.13
C ASN A 47 -7.71 -0.28 2.98
N LEU A 48 -7.52 0.72 3.86
CA LEU A 48 -6.36 0.77 4.76
C LEU A 48 -6.44 -0.37 5.77
N LEU A 49 -5.32 -1.08 5.90
CA LEU A 49 -5.19 -2.13 6.88
C LEU A 49 -4.98 -1.52 8.27
N PRO A 50 -5.71 -2.02 9.28
CA PRO A 50 -5.52 -1.57 10.65
C PRO A 50 -4.13 -1.97 11.15
N THR A 51 -3.34 -0.97 11.56
CA THR A 51 -1.95 -1.18 11.99
C THR A 51 -1.88 -2.11 13.20
N GLY A 52 -0.99 -3.11 13.12
CA GLY A 52 -0.73 -4.04 14.22
C GLY A 52 -1.87 -5.00 14.54
N GLN A 53 -2.96 -4.99 13.77
CA GLN A 53 -3.97 -6.04 13.87
C GLN A 53 -3.49 -7.30 13.13
N PRO A 54 -3.74 -8.49 13.69
CA PRO A 54 -3.38 -9.74 13.03
C PRO A 54 -4.18 -9.89 11.74
N LEU A 55 -3.48 -10.26 10.67
CA LEU A 55 -4.10 -10.63 9.40
C LEU A 55 -3.77 -12.08 9.07
N GLU A 56 -4.80 -12.91 9.02
CA GLU A 56 -4.67 -14.32 8.65
C GLU A 56 -4.40 -14.45 7.16
N VAL A 57 -3.34 -15.20 6.81
CA VAL A 57 -2.98 -15.51 5.42
C VAL A 57 -3.55 -16.87 5.02
N GLY A 58 -3.38 -17.86 5.89
CA GLY A 58 -3.76 -19.25 5.64
C GLY A 58 -2.88 -20.24 6.40
N MET A 59 -3.32 -21.49 6.54
CA MET A 59 -2.61 -22.58 7.22
C MET A 59 -1.95 -22.22 8.57
N GLY A 60 -2.57 -21.33 9.36
CA GLY A 60 -2.06 -20.92 10.67
C GLY A 60 -0.92 -19.89 10.62
N VAL A 61 -0.73 -19.24 9.47
CA VAL A 61 0.18 -18.11 9.27
C VAL A 61 -0.59 -16.79 9.45
N THR A 62 -0.04 -15.90 10.27
CA THR A 62 -0.60 -14.57 10.52
C THR A 62 0.48 -13.51 10.41
N ILE A 63 0.19 -12.42 9.71
CA ILE A 63 1.08 -11.26 9.59
C ILE A 63 0.54 -10.05 10.38
N PHE A 64 1.41 -9.09 10.63
CA PHE A 64 1.10 -7.86 11.37
C PHE A 64 1.50 -6.64 10.53
N PRO A 65 0.61 -6.14 9.67
CA PRO A 65 0.92 -5.00 8.80
C PRO A 65 1.31 -3.74 9.58
N THR A 66 2.35 -3.06 9.10
CA THR A 66 2.73 -1.74 9.60
C THR A 66 1.78 -0.65 9.10
N ALA A 67 1.95 0.59 9.55
CA ALA A 67 1.08 1.68 9.12
C ALA A 67 1.21 1.98 7.61
N GLY A 68 0.10 2.32 6.97
CA GLY A 68 0.06 2.76 5.56
C GLY A 68 -0.04 1.64 4.52
N TRP A 69 -0.19 0.38 4.94
CA TRP A 69 -0.58 -0.69 4.04
C TRP A 69 -2.08 -0.66 3.78
N SER A 70 -2.48 -1.07 2.58
CA SER A 70 -3.88 -1.22 2.18
C SER A 70 -4.08 -2.55 1.45
N TRP A 71 -5.32 -2.98 1.32
CA TRP A 71 -5.67 -4.11 0.47
C TRP A 71 -5.22 -3.85 -0.98
N GLY A 72 -4.52 -4.83 -1.55
CA GLY A 72 -4.23 -4.85 -2.98
C GLY A 72 -5.49 -5.21 -3.78
N SER A 73 -5.54 -4.79 -5.04
CA SER A 73 -6.60 -5.26 -5.94
C SER A 73 -6.48 -6.77 -6.11
N ASP A 74 -7.53 -7.49 -5.73
CA ASP A 74 -7.62 -8.95 -5.74
C ASP A 74 -7.35 -9.51 -7.14
N PRO A 75 -6.25 -10.25 -7.35
CA PRO A 75 -6.00 -10.91 -8.61
C PRO A 75 -6.40 -12.38 -8.53
N SER A 76 -7.53 -12.76 -7.91
CA SER A 76 -7.96 -14.18 -7.91
C SER A 76 -6.80 -15.10 -7.44
N ALA A 77 -6.17 -14.79 -6.31
CA ALA A 77 -4.83 -15.30 -5.99
C ALA A 77 -4.78 -16.72 -5.40
N ALA A 78 -5.90 -17.42 -5.31
CA ALA A 78 -5.94 -18.79 -4.79
C ALA A 78 -7.11 -19.54 -5.42
N ASP A 79 -6.81 -20.49 -6.32
CA ASP A 79 -7.50 -21.79 -6.38
C ASP A 79 -6.77 -22.76 -7.33
N PRO A 80 -5.62 -23.29 -6.89
CA PRO A 80 -5.41 -24.73 -6.89
C PRO A 80 -5.48 -25.26 -5.45
N ASP A 81 -5.98 -26.49 -5.28
CA ASP A 81 -6.24 -27.15 -4.00
C ASP A 81 -5.13 -26.87 -2.94
N GLY A 82 -5.46 -26.07 -1.93
CA GLY A 82 -4.63 -25.83 -0.74
C GLY A 82 -3.74 -24.58 -0.74
N VAL A 83 -3.69 -23.80 -1.81
CA VAL A 83 -2.95 -22.52 -1.83
C VAL A 83 -3.83 -21.41 -1.24
N GLU A 84 -3.31 -20.68 -0.26
CA GLU A 84 -3.98 -19.53 0.36
C GLU A 84 -3.11 -18.27 0.19
N ALA A 85 -3.70 -17.15 -0.20
CA ALA A 85 -2.93 -15.93 -0.44
C ALA A 85 -3.69 -14.66 -0.09
N ILE A 86 -2.95 -13.64 0.37
CA ILE A 86 -3.44 -12.27 0.52
C ILE A 86 -2.54 -11.30 -0.26
N VAL A 87 -3.14 -10.20 -0.70
CA VAL A 87 -2.42 -9.13 -1.41
C VAL A 87 -2.60 -7.81 -0.68
N ILE A 88 -1.47 -7.19 -0.34
CA ILE A 88 -1.42 -5.87 0.29
C ILE A 88 -0.54 -4.94 -0.54
N GLN A 89 -0.77 -3.64 -0.45
CA GLN A 89 -0.04 -2.65 -1.23
C GLN A 89 0.31 -1.40 -0.44
N LYS A 90 1.48 -0.84 -0.75
CA LYS A 90 2.00 0.40 -0.16
C LYS A 90 2.98 1.06 -1.12
N ALA A 91 2.87 2.37 -1.31
CA ALA A 91 3.81 3.19 -2.08
C ALA A 91 4.12 2.66 -3.50
N GLY A 92 3.12 2.09 -4.19
CA GLY A 92 3.28 1.51 -5.54
C GLY A 92 3.83 0.08 -5.58
N VAL A 93 4.19 -0.49 -4.43
CA VAL A 93 4.57 -1.89 -4.30
C VAL A 93 3.35 -2.75 -3.95
N ARG A 94 3.27 -3.91 -4.58
CA ARG A 94 2.35 -4.99 -4.21
C ARG A 94 3.14 -6.09 -3.52
N ALA A 95 2.62 -6.58 -2.40
CA ALA A 95 3.15 -7.70 -1.65
C ALA A 95 2.10 -8.80 -1.55
N PHE A 96 2.48 -9.98 -2.00
CA PHE A 96 1.72 -11.21 -1.95
C PHE A 96 2.28 -12.05 -0.81
N PHE A 97 1.43 -12.42 0.13
CA PHE A 97 1.75 -13.43 1.12
C PHE A 97 1.00 -14.69 0.71
N ILE A 98 1.75 -15.74 0.40
CA ILE A 98 1.22 -16.99 -0.14
C ILE A 98 1.65 -18.11 0.81
N VAL A 99 0.73 -19.00 1.11
CA VAL A 99 0.98 -20.20 1.90
C VAL A 99 0.41 -21.38 1.14
N GLU A 100 1.24 -22.40 0.92
CA GLU A 100 0.87 -23.60 0.18
C GLU A 100 1.43 -24.87 0.83
N PRO A 101 0.84 -26.06 0.61
CA PRO A 101 1.40 -27.31 1.10
C PRO A 101 2.75 -27.54 0.43
N PHE A 102 3.80 -27.76 1.23
CA PHE A 102 5.14 -28.01 0.71
C PHE A 102 5.95 -28.92 1.65
N GLU A 103 6.52 -29.97 1.07
CA GLU A 103 7.43 -30.88 1.77
C GLU A 103 8.84 -30.71 1.18
N GLY A 104 9.77 -30.22 2.00
CA GLY A 104 11.14 -29.95 1.57
C GLY A 104 11.83 -28.92 2.44
N SER A 105 13.08 -28.58 2.09
CA SER A 105 13.84 -27.56 2.82
C SER A 105 13.46 -26.14 2.39
N THR A 106 13.80 -25.15 3.21
CA THR A 106 13.60 -23.73 2.85
C THR A 106 14.41 -23.35 1.60
N GLU A 107 15.61 -23.89 1.44
CA GLU A 107 16.46 -23.69 0.25
C GLU A 107 15.79 -24.25 -1.00
N GLU A 108 15.23 -25.44 -0.91
CA GLU A 108 14.53 -26.08 -2.02
C GLU A 108 13.27 -25.29 -2.40
N PHE A 109 12.45 -24.92 -1.42
CA PHE A 109 11.27 -24.10 -1.62
C PHE A 109 11.63 -22.77 -2.29
N HIS A 110 12.61 -22.06 -1.74
CA HIS A 110 13.05 -20.76 -2.26
C HIS A 110 13.55 -20.84 -3.70
N ARG A 111 14.34 -21.88 -4.03
CA ARG A 111 14.82 -22.11 -5.40
C ARG A 111 13.65 -22.36 -6.35
N LEU A 112 12.69 -23.21 -5.98
CA LEU A 112 11.53 -23.51 -6.80
C LEU A 112 10.66 -22.26 -7.02
N SER A 113 10.39 -21.49 -5.97
CA SER A 113 9.65 -20.22 -6.10
C SER A 113 10.34 -19.21 -7.01
N LEU A 114 11.69 -19.13 -6.99
CA LEU A 114 12.44 -18.28 -7.92
C LEU A 114 12.38 -18.80 -9.36
N GLU A 115 12.42 -20.12 -9.55
CA GLU A 115 12.27 -20.74 -10.87
C GLU A 115 10.88 -20.48 -11.46
N ASP A 116 9.83 -20.60 -10.65
CA ASP A 116 8.46 -20.31 -11.06
C ASP A 116 8.29 -18.84 -11.42
N LEU A 117 8.76 -17.93 -10.55
CA LEU A 117 8.77 -16.49 -10.83
C LEU A 117 9.55 -16.14 -12.12
N GLY A 118 10.65 -16.84 -12.37
CA GLY A 118 11.46 -16.67 -13.57
C GLY A 118 10.80 -17.17 -14.86
N ARG A 119 9.77 -18.02 -14.77
CA ARG A 119 8.95 -18.40 -15.94
C ARG A 119 7.89 -17.35 -16.28
N ASP A 120 7.45 -16.58 -15.28
CA ASP A 120 6.42 -15.54 -15.45
C ASP A 120 7.00 -14.19 -15.91
N LEU A 121 8.32 -14.01 -15.83
CA LEU A 121 9.02 -12.77 -16.14
C LEU A 121 10.04 -12.96 -17.27
N ASP A 122 10.07 -12.00 -18.20
CA ASP A 122 11.11 -11.92 -19.22
C ASP A 122 12.41 -11.39 -18.62
N MET A 123 13.57 -11.86 -19.10
CA MET A 123 14.89 -11.35 -18.67
C MET A 123 15.07 -11.32 -17.13
N PHE A 124 14.60 -12.38 -16.47
CA PHE A 124 14.64 -12.51 -15.02
C PHE A 124 16.06 -12.73 -14.49
N GLU A 125 16.40 -11.99 -13.44
CA GLU A 125 17.63 -12.17 -12.67
C GLU A 125 17.34 -12.02 -11.19
N ALA A 126 17.83 -12.98 -10.39
CA ALA A 126 17.78 -12.92 -8.94
C ALA A 126 19.20 -12.89 -8.35
N LEU A 127 19.36 -12.13 -7.27
CA LEU A 127 20.57 -12.18 -6.46
C LEU A 127 20.62 -13.47 -5.64
N LEU A 128 21.81 -13.81 -5.14
CA LEU A 128 21.97 -14.93 -4.24
C LEU A 128 21.14 -14.73 -2.95
N PRO A 129 20.58 -15.82 -2.40
CA PRO A 129 19.75 -15.73 -1.21
C PRO A 129 20.56 -15.30 0.00
N VAL A 130 19.94 -14.48 0.85
CA VAL A 130 20.42 -14.12 2.18
C VAL A 130 19.46 -14.64 3.25
N GLU A 131 19.99 -15.04 4.39
CA GLU A 131 19.16 -15.46 5.52
C GLU A 131 18.41 -14.26 6.12
N VAL A 132 17.14 -14.46 6.44
CA VAL A 132 16.27 -13.46 7.08
C VAL A 132 15.48 -14.09 8.22
N ALA A 133 15.17 -13.30 9.25
CA ALA A 133 14.30 -13.76 10.32
C ALA A 133 12.85 -13.86 9.83
N VAL A 134 12.22 -15.01 10.06
CA VAL A 134 10.80 -15.22 9.81
C VAL A 134 10.14 -15.75 11.09
N GLY A 135 9.13 -15.04 11.54
CA GLY A 135 8.62 -15.14 12.90
C GLY A 135 9.70 -14.95 13.97
N MET A 136 9.37 -15.37 15.19
CA MET A 136 10.23 -15.13 16.36
C MET A 136 11.50 -15.99 16.40
N SER A 137 11.60 -17.05 15.59
CA SER A 137 12.66 -18.05 15.73
C SER A 137 13.06 -18.82 14.46
N GLN A 138 12.41 -18.59 13.32
CA GLN A 138 12.75 -19.34 12.10
C GLN A 138 13.69 -18.52 11.22
N ALA A 139 14.58 -19.23 10.51
CA ALA A 139 15.42 -18.66 9.47
C ALA A 139 14.77 -18.94 8.12
N GLY A 140 14.39 -17.88 7.42
CA GLY A 140 13.95 -17.91 6.04
C GLY A 140 15.06 -17.48 5.09
N LEU A 141 14.77 -17.50 3.80
CA LEU A 141 15.66 -16.99 2.76
C LEU A 141 15.00 -15.84 2.02
N ARG A 142 15.79 -14.86 1.61
CA ARG A 142 15.34 -13.74 0.78
C ARG A 142 16.29 -13.53 -0.39
N SER A 143 15.73 -13.34 -1.57
CA SER A 143 16.46 -12.90 -2.76
C SER A 143 15.81 -11.63 -3.30
N ALA A 144 16.64 -10.64 -3.64
CA ALA A 144 16.18 -9.54 -4.47
C ALA A 144 16.22 -9.97 -5.94
N PHE A 145 15.27 -9.50 -6.74
CA PHE A 145 15.21 -9.84 -8.16
C PHE A 145 14.84 -8.62 -9.01
N ARG A 146 15.11 -8.76 -10.30
CA ARG A 146 14.63 -7.89 -11.36
C ARG A 146 14.11 -8.75 -12.52
N GLY A 147 13.10 -8.26 -13.21
CA GLY A 147 12.55 -8.93 -14.38
C GLY A 147 11.63 -8.00 -15.15
N TRP A 148 11.35 -8.35 -16.40
CA TRP A 148 10.45 -7.59 -17.26
C TRP A 148 9.09 -8.26 -17.28
N ALA A 149 8.06 -7.46 -17.02
CA ALA A 149 6.67 -7.86 -17.26
C ALA A 149 6.09 -6.94 -18.33
N GLN A 150 5.78 -7.51 -19.50
CA GLN A 150 5.26 -6.81 -20.67
C GLN A 150 6.17 -5.68 -21.19
N LYS A 151 6.09 -4.49 -20.58
CA LYS A 151 6.85 -3.28 -20.95
C LYS A 151 7.42 -2.53 -19.75
N GLU A 152 7.25 -3.07 -18.55
CA GLU A 152 7.76 -2.45 -17.33
C GLU A 152 8.84 -3.35 -16.72
N LEU A 153 9.95 -2.72 -16.33
CA LEU A 153 10.94 -3.34 -15.47
C LEU A 153 10.37 -3.39 -14.05
N LEU A 154 10.23 -4.60 -13.53
CA LEU A 154 9.86 -4.87 -12.16
C LEU A 154 11.12 -5.19 -11.35
N GLU A 155 11.16 -4.65 -10.14
CA GLU A 155 12.14 -4.99 -9.13
C GLU A 155 11.41 -5.40 -7.85
N GLY A 156 11.96 -6.36 -7.15
CA GLY A 156 11.29 -6.93 -6.00
C GLY A 156 12.17 -7.75 -5.09
N VAL A 157 11.52 -8.32 -4.09
CA VAL A 157 12.07 -9.30 -3.18
C VAL A 157 11.13 -10.48 -3.11
N LEU A 158 11.71 -11.67 -3.08
CA LEU A 158 11.03 -12.90 -2.71
C LEU A 158 11.65 -13.36 -1.40
N ALA A 159 10.84 -13.51 -0.36
CA ALA A 159 11.22 -14.18 0.87
C ALA A 159 10.46 -15.50 0.99
N SER A 160 11.11 -16.54 1.50
CA SER A 160 10.56 -17.90 1.58
C SER A 160 10.92 -18.57 2.90
N LEU A 161 10.02 -19.41 3.40
CA LEU A 161 10.23 -20.29 4.55
C LEU A 161 9.48 -21.61 4.30
N SER A 162 10.15 -22.75 4.49
CA SER A 162 9.46 -24.04 4.66
C SER A 162 9.28 -24.31 6.14
N TYR A 163 8.05 -24.57 6.58
CA TYR A 163 7.72 -24.83 7.98
C TYR A 163 6.60 -25.87 8.09
N ARG A 164 6.91 -27.01 8.71
CA ARG A 164 5.95 -28.07 9.09
C ARG A 164 4.96 -28.48 7.99
N GLY A 165 5.49 -28.75 6.80
CA GLY A 165 4.69 -29.19 5.65
C GLY A 165 4.02 -28.04 4.89
N SER A 166 4.37 -26.79 5.19
CA SER A 166 3.88 -25.59 4.51
C SER A 166 5.05 -24.78 3.92
N GLY A 167 4.87 -24.28 2.71
CA GLY A 167 5.72 -23.30 2.06
C GLY A 167 5.09 -21.93 2.22
N ILE A 168 5.83 -20.98 2.79
CA ILE A 168 5.40 -19.61 3.02
C ILE A 168 6.25 -18.71 2.17
N SER A 169 5.65 -17.95 1.26
CA SER A 169 6.36 -16.96 0.47
C SER A 169 5.78 -15.56 0.62
N CYS A 170 6.67 -14.57 0.63
CA CYS A 170 6.35 -13.16 0.53
C CYS A 170 7.02 -12.63 -0.73
N LEU A 171 6.20 -12.42 -1.77
CA LEU A 171 6.63 -11.84 -3.04
C LEU A 171 6.20 -10.38 -3.07
N ALA A 172 7.17 -9.46 -3.04
CA ALA A 172 6.89 -8.03 -3.12
C ALA A 172 7.62 -7.38 -4.28
N PHE A 173 6.89 -6.68 -5.14
CA PHE A 173 7.45 -6.03 -6.32
C PHE A 173 6.75 -4.72 -6.68
N GLY A 174 7.48 -3.87 -7.38
CA GLY A 174 7.00 -2.62 -7.93
C GLY A 174 7.93 -2.15 -9.04
N ARG A 175 7.81 -0.86 -9.38
CA ARG A 175 8.74 -0.23 -10.33
C ARG A 175 10.12 -0.04 -9.68
N SER A 176 11.12 0.20 -10.53
CA SER A 176 12.52 0.33 -10.10
C SER A 176 12.68 1.25 -8.88
N GLY A 177 13.39 0.75 -7.86
CA GLY A 177 13.66 1.42 -6.59
C GLY A 177 12.52 1.41 -5.56
N GLN A 178 11.29 1.05 -5.92
CA GLN A 178 10.15 1.08 -4.98
C GLN A 178 10.21 -0.03 -3.93
N ALA A 179 10.64 -1.23 -4.31
CA ALA A 179 10.75 -2.37 -3.38
C ALA A 179 11.72 -2.10 -2.22
N SER A 180 12.82 -1.39 -2.49
CA SER A 180 13.81 -1.03 -1.46
C SER A 180 13.25 -0.08 -0.40
N VAL A 181 12.27 0.77 -0.77
CA VAL A 181 11.65 1.73 0.16
C VAL A 181 10.81 1.01 1.23
N ILE A 182 10.16 -0.08 0.86
CA ILE A 182 9.25 -0.83 1.74
C ILE A 182 9.92 -2.06 2.39
N LEU A 183 11.18 -2.35 2.05
CA LEU A 183 11.90 -3.51 2.58
C LEU A 183 11.93 -3.57 4.12
N PRO A 184 12.17 -2.46 4.86
CA PRO A 184 12.11 -2.49 6.32
C PRO A 184 10.74 -2.90 6.88
N ASP A 185 9.65 -2.48 6.22
CA ASP A 185 8.30 -2.89 6.61
C ASP A 185 8.07 -4.39 6.35
N LEU A 186 8.55 -4.90 5.21
CA LEU A 186 8.47 -6.33 4.90
C LEU A 186 9.27 -7.16 5.89
N GLU A 187 10.51 -6.77 6.19
CA GLU A 187 11.36 -7.48 7.16
C GLU A 187 10.72 -7.48 8.54
N TYR A 188 10.11 -6.37 8.96
CA TYR A 188 9.33 -6.32 10.19
C TYR A 188 8.13 -7.27 10.17
N MET A 189 7.35 -7.29 9.09
CA MET A 189 6.20 -8.20 8.95
C MET A 189 6.62 -9.66 8.94
N LEU A 190 7.73 -10.00 8.27
CA LEU A 190 8.32 -11.34 8.27
C LEU A 190 8.77 -11.73 9.67
N GLN A 191 9.52 -10.87 10.37
CA GLN A 191 10.02 -11.14 11.72
C GLN A 191 8.91 -11.29 12.76
N THR A 192 7.82 -10.51 12.63
CA THR A 192 6.69 -10.54 13.57
C THR A 192 5.61 -11.56 13.20
N MET A 193 5.78 -12.26 12.07
CA MET A 193 4.87 -13.29 11.61
C MET A 193 4.65 -14.36 12.69
N ARG A 194 3.40 -14.77 12.87
CA ARG A 194 3.05 -15.88 13.75
C ARG A 194 2.84 -17.13 12.92
N LEU A 195 3.52 -18.19 13.34
CA LEU A 195 3.45 -19.53 12.77
C LEU A 195 2.88 -20.44 13.85
N SER A 196 1.64 -20.87 13.66
CA SER A 196 0.92 -21.66 14.66
C SER A 196 0.79 -23.14 14.31
N ARG A 197 0.95 -23.49 13.03
CA ARG A 197 0.88 -24.85 12.55
C ARG A 197 2.20 -25.31 12.00
#